data_AF-A0A7S0HLQ2-F1
#
_entry.id   AF-A0A7S0HLQ2-F1
#
_cell.length_a   1.000
_cell.length_b   1.000
_cell.length_c   1.000
_cell.angle_alpha   90.00
_cell.angle_beta   90.00
_cell.angle_gamma   90.00
#
_symmetry.space_group_name_H-M   'P 1'
#
loop_
_entity.id
_entity.type
_entity.pdbx_description
1 polymer ?
#
loop_
_entity_poly.entity_id
_entity_poly.type
_entity_poly.pdbx_seq_one_letter_code
_entity_poly.pdbx_strand_id
1 'polypeptide(L)'
;SDPSQMKVLNGIVWPAIKQLAIEEMRKLKEKGVEMCVMEAAVLLEASWDEFVDEVWTVIVPEETSKERLMKRNNISEEDAKRRISAQMSNAERIQRSDII
;
A
#
# COMPACT_ATOMS: atom_id res chain seq x y z
N SER A 1 17.53 0.25 5.73
CA SER A 1 16.84 -1.02 6.02
C SER A 1 17.45 -2.12 5.18
N ASP A 2 17.65 -3.31 5.74
CA ASP A 2 18.14 -4.49 5.01
C ASP A 2 16.98 -5.12 4.21
N PRO A 3 17.05 -5.15 2.87
CA PRO A 3 15.98 -5.71 2.03
C PRO A 3 15.69 -7.19 2.32
N SER A 4 16.71 -7.97 2.71
CA SER A 4 16.56 -9.41 2.96
C SER A 4 15.74 -9.67 4.23
N GLN A 5 16.02 -8.95 5.31
CA GLN A 5 15.27 -9.03 6.56
C GLN A 5 13.85 -8.50 6.40
N MET A 6 13.66 -7.44 5.62
CA MET A 6 12.33 -6.91 5.33
C MET A 6 11.46 -7.92 4.57
N LYS A 7 12.06 -8.66 3.62
CA LYS A 7 11.34 -9.72 2.89
C LYS A 7 10.88 -10.85 3.82
N VAL A 8 11.73 -11.26 4.76
CA VAL A 8 11.37 -12.28 5.76
C VAL A 8 10.23 -11.78 6.65
N LEU A 9 10.35 -10.56 7.18
CA LEU A 9 9.32 -9.94 8.01
C LEU A 9 7.98 -9.86 7.26
N ASN A 10 7.99 -9.33 6.03
CA ASN A 10 6.78 -9.21 5.21
C ASN A 10 6.16 -10.57 4.91
N GLY A 11 6.97 -11.59 4.65
CA GLY A 11 6.48 -12.97 4.42
C GLY A 11 5.75 -13.59 5.62
N ILE A 12 6.04 -13.12 6.84
CA ILE A 12 5.35 -13.56 8.06
C ILE A 12 4.13 -12.68 8.33
N VAL A 13 4.29 -11.36 8.20
CA VAL A 13 3.29 -10.37 8.63
C VAL A 13 2.14 -10.24 7.64
N TRP A 14 2.41 -10.23 6.33
CA TRP A 14 1.37 -9.99 5.33
C TRP A 14 0.28 -11.07 5.30
N PRO A 15 0.58 -12.38 5.39
CA PRO A 15 -0.46 -13.40 5.47
C PRO A 15 -1.39 -13.22 6.67
N ALA A 16 -0.84 -12.85 7.83
CA ALA A 16 -1.62 -12.63 9.04
C ALA A 16 -2.53 -11.39 8.91
N ILE A 17 -2.00 -10.27 8.40
CA ILE A 17 -2.80 -9.05 8.18
C ILE A 17 -3.89 -9.31 7.15
N LYS A 18 -3.59 -10.04 6.07
CA LYS A 18 -4.57 -10.42 5.04
C LYS A 18 -5.75 -11.19 5.65
N GLN A 19 -5.48 -12.17 6.50
CA GLN A 19 -6.56 -12.92 7.18
C GLN A 19 -7.42 -12.02 8.06
N LEU A 20 -6.80 -11.10 8.81
CA LEU A 20 -7.54 -10.14 9.65
C LEU A 20 -8.41 -9.20 8.82
N ALA A 21 -7.89 -8.72 7.68
CA ALA A 21 -8.62 -7.83 6.79
C ALA A 21 -9.85 -8.52 6.18
N ILE A 22 -9.70 -9.75 5.68
CA ILE A 22 -10.82 -10.55 5.12
C ILE A 22 -11.89 -10.80 6.19
N GLU A 23 -11.49 -11.13 7.41
CA GLU A 23 -12.41 -11.35 8.51
C GLU A 23 -13.16 -10.06 8.91
N GLU A 24 -12.50 -8.91 8.88
CA GLU A 24 -13.15 -7.62 9.13
C GLU A 24 -14.14 -7.25 8.02
N MET A 25 -13.78 -7.46 6.75
CA MET A 25 -14.70 -7.29 5.62
C MET A 25 -15.94 -8.17 5.76
N ARG A 26 -15.77 -9.42 6.20
CA ARG A 26 -16.89 -10.35 6.46
C ARG A 26 -17.81 -9.81 7.56
N LYS A 27 -17.25 -9.32 8.67
CA LYS A 27 -18.04 -8.73 9.77
C LYS A 27 -18.80 -7.47 9.34
N LEU A 28 -18.18 -6.62 8.52
CA LEU A 28 -18.84 -5.43 7.97
C LEU A 28 -20.03 -5.83 7.09
N LYS A 29 -19.84 -6.84 6.24
CA LYS A 29 -20.92 -7.40 5.41
C LYS A 29 -22.07 -7.96 6.24
N GLU A 30 -21.78 -8.69 7.32
CA GLU A 30 -22.80 -9.21 8.24
C GLU A 30 -23.60 -8.11 8.96
N LYS A 31 -22.98 -6.94 9.17
CA LYS A 31 -23.63 -5.75 9.73
C LYS A 31 -24.45 -4.96 8.68
N GLY A 32 -24.51 -5.43 7.43
CA GLY A 32 -25.21 -4.75 6.34
C GLY A 32 -24.46 -3.53 5.78
N VAL A 33 -23.14 -3.43 6.01
CA VAL A 33 -22.32 -2.40 5.36
C VAL A 33 -22.15 -2.76 3.89
N GLU A 34 -22.62 -1.88 3.01
CA GLU A 34 -22.62 -2.12 1.56
C GLU A 34 -21.25 -1.85 0.91
N MET A 35 -20.44 -0.97 1.50
CA MET A 35 -19.14 -0.56 0.96
C MET A 35 -18.11 -0.36 2.08
N CYS A 36 -16.89 -0.83 1.86
CA CYS A 36 -15.75 -0.56 2.73
C CYS A 36 -14.52 -0.22 1.89
N VAL A 37 -13.60 0.56 2.45
CA VAL A 37 -12.35 0.94 1.78
C VAL A 37 -11.18 0.35 2.55
N MET A 38 -10.37 -0.46 1.87
CA MET A 38 -9.11 -0.97 2.40
C MET A 38 -7.96 -0.04 2.00
N GLU A 39 -7.41 0.70 2.97
CA GLU A 39 -6.20 1.48 2.75
C GLU A 39 -4.98 0.63 3.08
N ALA A 40 -4.12 0.41 2.08
CA ALA A 40 -2.89 -0.34 2.26
C ALA A 40 -1.80 0.12 1.28
N ALA A 41 -0.69 0.64 1.81
CA ALA A 41 0.46 1.06 0.99
C ALA A 41 1.07 -0.08 0.15
N VAL A 42 0.88 -1.32 0.58
CA VAL A 42 1.42 -2.54 -0.04
C VAL A 42 0.34 -3.36 -0.78
N LEU A 43 -0.85 -2.80 -1.02
CA LEU A 43 -1.98 -3.53 -1.61
C LEU A 43 -1.56 -4.34 -2.85
N LEU A 44 -0.85 -3.68 -3.77
CA LEU A 44 -0.43 -4.25 -5.04
C LEU A 44 0.83 -5.12 -4.90
N GLU A 45 1.79 -4.71 -4.07
CA GLU A 45 3.01 -5.47 -3.80
C GLU A 45 2.75 -6.79 -3.04
N ALA A 46 1.68 -6.83 -2.25
CA ALA A 46 1.25 -8.01 -1.48
C ALA A 46 0.21 -8.87 -2.19
N SER A 47 -0.18 -8.51 -3.42
CA SER A 47 -1.23 -9.17 -4.21
C SER A 47 -2.56 -9.26 -3.44
N TRP A 48 -2.95 -8.18 -2.76
CA TRP A 48 -4.22 -8.10 -2.04
C TRP A 48 -5.35 -7.53 -2.90
N ASP A 49 -5.02 -7.04 -4.09
CA ASP A 49 -5.95 -6.65 -5.15
C ASP A 49 -6.91 -7.78 -5.54
N GLU A 50 -6.54 -9.05 -5.33
CA GLU A 50 -7.42 -10.21 -5.56
C GLU A 50 -8.66 -10.28 -4.65
N PHE A 51 -8.73 -9.47 -3.58
CA PHE A 51 -9.79 -9.51 -2.56
C PHE A 51 -10.62 -8.22 -2.49
N VAL A 52 -10.44 -7.31 -3.45
CA VAL A 52 -11.21 -6.07 -3.55
C VAL A 52 -11.90 -6.01 -4.91
N ASP A 53 -13.02 -5.30 -4.97
CA ASP A 53 -13.78 -5.14 -6.22
C ASP A 53 -13.14 -4.08 -7.14
N GLU A 54 -12.52 -3.05 -6.56
CA GLU A 54 -11.86 -1.95 -7.28
C GLU A 54 -10.57 -1.52 -6.58
N VAL A 55 -9.54 -1.22 -7.37
CA VAL A 55 -8.26 -0.65 -6.95
C VAL A 55 -8.21 0.84 -7.30
N TRP A 56 -8.13 1.69 -6.29
CA TRP A 56 -8.01 3.13 -6.43
C TRP A 56 -6.59 3.58 -6.07
N THR A 57 -5.88 4.19 -7.02
CA THR A 57 -4.53 4.73 -6.78
C THR A 57 -4.52 6.23 -6.79
N VAL A 58 -4.10 6.85 -5.69
CA VAL A 58 -3.86 8.30 -5.65
C VAL A 58 -2.41 8.60 -6.03
N ILE A 59 -2.21 9.35 -7.13
CA ILE A 59 -0.89 9.75 -7.60
C ILE A 59 -0.60 11.23 -7.37
N VAL A 60 0.68 11.54 -7.18
CA VAL A 60 1.24 12.90 -7.24
C VAL A 60 2.58 12.84 -7.97
N PRO A 61 3.09 13.98 -8.51
CA PRO A 61 4.46 14.04 -9.01
C PRO A 61 5.46 13.59 -7.94
N GLU A 62 6.52 12.90 -8.36
CA GLU A 62 7.52 12.34 -7.44
C GLU A 62 8.15 13.43 -6.56
N GLU A 63 8.45 14.59 -7.14
CA GLU A 63 8.98 15.74 -6.40
C GLU A 63 8.03 16.21 -5.29
N THR A 64 6.71 16.26 -5.56
CA THR A 64 5.70 16.59 -4.55
C THR A 64 5.64 15.52 -3.44
N SER A 65 5.74 14.24 -3.79
CA SER A 65 5.79 13.15 -2.82
C SER A 65 7.02 13.26 -1.92
N LYS A 66 8.19 13.51 -2.52
CA LYS A 66 9.48 13.69 -1.84
C LYS A 66 9.45 14.84 -0.86
N GLU A 67 9.01 16.03 -1.29
CA GLU A 67 8.89 17.21 -0.43
C GLU A 67 7.97 16.95 0.78
N ARG A 68 6.79 16.34 0.54
CA ARG A 68 5.85 16.00 1.59
C ARG A 68 6.44 14.99 2.58
N LEU A 69 7.13 13.96 2.07
CA LEU A 69 7.74 12.92 2.89
C LEU A 69 8.86 13.49 3.78
N MET A 70 9.73 14.34 3.21
CA MET A 70 10.79 15.02 3.96
C MET A 70 10.18 15.90 5.06
N LYS A 71 9.18 16.73 4.73
CA LYS A 71 8.54 17.64 5.68
C LYS A 71 7.79 16.90 6.80
N ARG A 72 7.05 15.84 6.47
CA ARG A 72 6.24 15.08 7.43
C ARG A 72 7.11 14.26 8.38
N ASN A 73 8.16 13.62 7.85
CA ASN A 73 8.94 12.65 8.60
C ASN A 73 10.29 13.20 9.11
N ASN A 74 10.64 14.44 8.77
CA ASN A 74 11.91 15.08 9.10
C ASN A 74 13.13 14.23 8.68
N ILE A 75 13.14 13.80 7.42
CA ILE A 75 14.20 12.94 6.85
C ILE A 75 14.97 13.66 5.73
N SER A 76 16.17 13.15 5.43
CA SER A 76 16.99 13.65 4.33
C SER A 76 16.36 13.38 2.97
N GLU A 77 16.78 14.13 1.95
CA GLU A 77 16.36 13.88 0.56
C GLU A 77 16.78 12.48 0.09
N GLU A 78 17.97 12.03 0.46
CA GLU A 78 18.48 10.70 0.12
C GLU A 78 17.62 9.59 0.76
N ASP A 79 17.18 9.77 2.01
CA ASP A 79 16.26 8.84 2.66
C ASP A 79 14.89 8.84 1.99
N ALA A 80 14.38 10.00 1.62
CA ALA A 80 13.10 10.12 0.91
C ALA A 80 13.16 9.39 -0.44
N LYS A 81 14.19 9.64 -1.24
CA LYS A 81 14.44 8.96 -2.53
C LYS A 81 14.52 7.45 -2.36
N ARG A 82 15.31 6.97 -1.40
CA ARG A 82 15.43 5.53 -1.10
C ARG A 82 14.11 4.87 -0.75
N ARG A 83 13.23 5.57 -0.01
CA ARG A 83 11.91 5.03 0.36
C ARG A 83 10.96 5.00 -0.81
N ILE A 84 10.91 6.06 -1.62
CA ILE A 84 10.08 6.13 -2.82
C ILE A 84 10.51 5.03 -3.82
N SER A 85 11.81 4.88 -4.06
CA SER A 85 12.35 3.88 -4.99
C SER A 85 12.22 2.43 -4.51
N ALA A 86 11.95 2.20 -3.22
CA ALA A 86 11.74 0.86 -2.67
C ALA A 86 10.31 0.34 -2.88
N GLN A 87 9.40 1.19 -3.35
CA GLN A 87 8.01 0.86 -3.63
C GLN A 87 7.77 0.72 -5.13
N MET A 88 6.63 0.14 -5.50
CA MET A 88 6.16 0.09 -6.87
C MET A 88 6.04 1.50 -7.48
N SER A 89 6.48 1.67 -8.72
CA SER A 89 6.43 2.96 -9.42
C SER A 89 4.99 3.40 -9.70
N ASN A 90 4.77 4.71 -9.86
CA ASN A 90 3.44 5.22 -10.22
C ASN A 90 2.90 4.60 -11.51
N ALA A 91 3.76 4.36 -12.51
CA ALA A 91 3.36 3.75 -13.78
C ALA A 91 2.82 2.33 -13.59
N GLU A 92 3.48 1.52 -12.76
CA GLU A 92 3.03 0.17 -12.44
C GLU A 92 1.73 0.18 -11.62
N ARG A 93 1.59 1.12 -10.66
CA ARG A 93 0.34 1.28 -9.90
C ARG A 93 -0.83 1.63 -10.82
N ILE A 94 -0.63 2.60 -11.71
CA ILE A 94 -1.62 3.03 -12.72
C ILE A 94 -2.09 1.85 -13.57
N GLN A 95 -1.16 1.01 -14.03
CA GLN A 95 -1.50 -0.14 -14.87
C GLN A 95 -2.39 -1.18 -14.16
N ARG A 96 -2.33 -1.22 -12.82
CA ARG A 96 -3.06 -2.17 -11.96
C ARG A 96 -4.22 -1.51 -11.21
N SER A 97 -4.65 -0.32 -11.61
CA SER A 97 -5.73 0.42 -10.96
C SER A 97 -6.95 0.52 -11.85
N ASP A 98 -8.13 0.41 -11.25
CA ASP A 98 -9.41 0.69 -11.90
C ASP A 98 -9.65 2.22 -11.95
N ILE A 99 -9.22 2.94 -10.92
CA ILE A 99 -9.40 4.40 -10.78
C ILE A 99 -8.09 5.07 -10.32
N ILE A 100 -7.81 6.27 -10.85
CA ILE A 100 -6.62 7.11 -10.56
C ILE A 100 -7.06 8.52 -10.15
#